data_AF-A0A7X7MTQ6-F1
#
_entry.id   AF-A0A7X7MTQ6-F1
#
_cell.length_a   1.000
_cell.length_b   1.000
_cell.length_c   1.000
_cell.angle_alpha   90.00
_cell.angle_beta   90.00
_cell.angle_gamma   90.00
#
_symmetry.space_group_name_H-M   'P 1'
#
loop_
_entity.id
_entity.type
_entity.pdbx_description
1 polymer ?
#
loop_
_entity_poly.entity_id
_entity_poly.type
_entity_poly.pdbx_seq_one_letter_code
_entity_poly.pdbx_strand_id
1 'polypeptide(L)'
;VPTEYREAAMIDGANEGQINRYIIIPYIKPILKVCTIFAVTGSLKSFDLIYVLTNGAPLHSTEVPSTLMISMLFLRNRYGMGSTIALLLIVLCFAFALIIEAMFKNKEEC
;
A
#
# COMPACT_ATOMS: atom_id res chain seq x y z
N VAL A 1 12.15 17.14 -8.46
CA VAL A 1 13.51 17.47 -8.00
C VAL A 1 13.98 18.65 -8.83
N PRO A 2 14.43 19.77 -8.23
CA PRO A 2 14.94 20.91 -8.97
C PRO A 2 16.11 20.49 -9.89
N THR A 3 16.16 21.05 -11.09
CA THR A 3 17.17 20.71 -12.11
C THR A 3 18.57 21.09 -11.66
N GLU A 4 18.70 22.14 -10.85
CA GLU A 4 19.94 22.62 -10.23
C GLU A 4 20.70 21.51 -9.48
N TYR A 5 20.01 20.66 -8.71
CA TYR A 5 20.64 19.53 -8.01
C TYR A 5 21.19 18.47 -8.96
N ARG A 6 20.56 18.30 -10.12
CA ARG A 6 21.02 17.38 -11.18
C ARG A 6 22.25 17.95 -11.88
N GLU A 7 22.19 19.23 -12.26
CA GLU A 7 23.28 19.93 -12.94
C GLU A 7 24.54 20.03 -12.08
N ALA A 8 24.39 20.36 -10.80
CA ALA A 8 25.50 20.36 -9.84
C ALA A 8 26.14 18.97 -9.71
N ALA A 9 25.35 17.91 -9.59
CA ALA A 9 25.88 16.54 -9.50
C ALA A 9 26.58 16.07 -10.79
N MET A 10 26.13 16.54 -11.96
CA MET A 10 26.81 16.28 -13.23
C MET A 10 28.14 17.03 -13.33
N ILE A 11 28.22 18.26 -12.82
CA ILE A 11 29.47 19.04 -12.72
C ILE A 11 30.46 18.34 -11.77
N ASP A 12 29.96 17.76 -10.67
CA ASP A 12 30.76 16.95 -9.72
C ASP A 12 31.14 15.56 -10.25
N GLY A 13 30.79 15.23 -11.51
CA GLY A 13 31.17 13.98 -12.16
C GLY A 13 30.34 12.76 -11.77
N ALA A 14 29.17 12.93 -11.16
CA ALA A 14 28.28 11.83 -10.81
C ALA A 14 27.63 11.21 -12.07
N ASN A 15 27.61 9.88 -12.12
CA ASN A 15 26.88 9.14 -13.16
C ASN A 15 25.36 9.18 -12.91
N GLU A 16 24.53 9.05 -13.96
CA GLU A 16 23.06 9.10 -13.88
C GLU A 16 22.49 8.10 -12.85
N GLY A 17 23.09 6.91 -12.70
CA GLY A 17 22.70 5.94 -11.67
C GLY A 17 22.95 6.41 -10.24
N GLN A 18 24.02 7.17 -10.01
CA GLN A 18 24.33 7.77 -8.70
C GLN A 18 23.36 8.92 -8.40
N ILE A 19 23.08 9.76 -9.39
CA ILE A 19 22.08 10.84 -9.28
C ILE A 19 20.71 10.27 -8.89
N ASN A 20 20.26 9.21 -9.56
CA ASN A 20 18.98 8.58 -9.26
C ASN A 20 18.94 8.03 -7.83
N ARG A 21 19.99 7.32 -7.40
CA ARG A 21 20.03 6.65 -6.09
C ARG A 21 20.22 7.61 -4.91
N TYR A 22 21.09 8.61 -5.06
CA TYR A 22 21.53 9.48 -3.96
C TYR A 22 20.84 10.84 -3.93
N ILE A 23 20.23 11.28 -5.02
CA ILE A 23 19.55 12.58 -5.09
C ILE A 23 18.05 12.37 -5.30
N ILE A 24 17.65 11.68 -6.37
CA ILE A 24 16.23 11.60 -6.73
C ILE A 24 15.43 10.76 -5.73
N ILE A 25 15.83 9.51 -5.48
CA ILE A 25 15.13 8.60 -4.55
C ILE A 25 14.97 9.18 -3.14
N PRO A 26 16.01 9.71 -2.48
CA PRO A 26 15.85 10.31 -1.15
C PRO A 26 15.01 11.58 -1.18
N TYR A 27 15.09 12.41 -2.23
CA TYR A 27 14.28 13.61 -2.36
C TYR A 27 12.77 13.30 -2.44
N ILE A 28 12.38 12.27 -3.18
CA ILE A 28 10.97 11.86 -3.31
C ILE A 28 10.52 10.85 -2.25
N LYS A 29 11.40 10.45 -1.32
CA LYS A 29 11.11 9.51 -0.23
C LYS A 29 9.82 9.82 0.56
N PRO A 30 9.51 11.07 0.96
CA PRO A 30 8.26 11.35 1.68
C PRO A 30 7.02 11.11 0.81
N ILE A 31 7.09 11.39 -0.50
CA ILE A 31 6.01 11.11 -1.44
C ILE A 31 5.86 9.60 -1.64
N LEU A 32 6.99 8.88 -1.82
CA LEU A 32 6.98 7.42 -1.92
C LEU A 32 6.37 6.77 -0.68
N LYS A 33 6.65 7.26 0.53
CA LYS A 33 6.02 6.79 1.78
C LYS A 33 4.50 6.83 1.68
N VAL A 34 3.95 7.99 1.30
CA VAL A 34 2.50 8.19 1.19
C VAL A 34 1.90 7.31 0.09
N CYS A 35 2.53 7.26 -1.08
CA CYS A 35 2.10 6.40 -2.18
C CYS A 35 2.11 4.91 -1.79
N THR A 36 3.11 4.44 -1.07
CA THR A 36 3.20 3.05 -0.60
C THR A 36 2.09 2.74 0.40
N ILE A 37 1.80 3.63 1.35
CA ILE A 37 0.69 3.44 2.30
C ILE A 37 -0.63 3.32 1.54
N PHE A 38 -0.91 4.23 0.60
CA PHE A 38 -2.14 4.18 -0.19
C PHE A 38 -2.23 2.95 -1.09
N ALA A 39 -1.13 2.54 -1.72
CA ALA A 39 -1.10 1.35 -2.55
C ALA A 39 -1.40 0.09 -1.73
N VAL A 40 -0.75 -0.10 -0.58
CA VAL A 40 -0.94 -1.29 0.26
C VAL A 40 -2.34 -1.32 0.88
N THR A 41 -2.78 -0.21 1.47
CA THR A 41 -4.13 -0.11 2.06
C THR A 41 -5.22 -0.24 1.00
N GLY A 42 -5.01 0.31 -0.20
CA GLY A 42 -5.89 0.18 -1.35
C GLY A 42 -6.01 -1.26 -1.82
N SER A 43 -4.89 -1.96 -2.02
CA SER A 43 -4.86 -3.37 -2.42
C SER A 43 -5.57 -4.29 -1.42
N LEU A 44 -5.42 -4.03 -0.12
CA LEU A 44 -6.12 -4.80 0.93
C LEU A 44 -7.64 -4.61 0.90
N LYS A 45 -8.12 -3.44 0.44
CA LYS A 45 -9.53 -3.09 0.32
C LYS A 45 -10.09 -3.32 -1.10
N SER A 46 -9.36 -4.00 -1.98
CA SER A 46 -9.74 -4.26 -3.38
C SER A 46 -10.90 -5.27 -3.52
N PHE A 47 -12.04 -4.97 -2.92
CA PHE A 47 -13.28 -5.74 -3.06
C PHE A 47 -13.84 -5.64 -4.46
N ASP A 48 -14.00 -4.42 -4.97
CA ASP A 48 -14.78 -4.12 -6.17
C ASP A 48 -14.26 -4.88 -7.39
N LEU A 49 -12.96 -4.75 -7.66
CA LEU A 49 -12.29 -5.40 -8.77
C LEU A 49 -12.41 -6.94 -8.71
N ILE A 50 -12.16 -7.52 -7.54
CA ILE A 50 -12.15 -8.99 -7.37
C ILE A 50 -13.57 -9.54 -7.48
N TYR A 51 -14.54 -8.85 -6.89
CA TYR A 51 -15.93 -9.22 -6.92
C TYR A 51 -16.51 -9.18 -8.34
N VAL A 52 -16.22 -8.12 -9.10
CA VAL A 52 -16.70 -7.94 -10.48
C VAL A 52 -16.06 -8.94 -11.45
N LEU A 53 -14.74 -9.17 -11.34
CA LEU A 53 -14.03 -9.99 -12.31
C LEU A 53 -14.11 -11.50 -12.05
N THR A 54 -14.04 -11.89 -10.78
CA THR A 54 -13.90 -13.32 -10.43
C THR A 54 -14.95 -13.78 -9.44
N ASN A 55 -15.50 -12.88 -8.62
CA ASN A 55 -16.41 -13.23 -7.52
C ASN A 55 -15.84 -14.34 -6.61
N GLY A 56 -14.50 -14.38 -6.45
CA GLY A 56 -13.81 -15.42 -5.69
C GLY A 56 -13.50 -16.71 -6.48
N ALA A 57 -13.85 -16.81 -7.76
CA ALA A 57 -13.56 -18.01 -8.56
C ALA A 57 -12.08 -18.13 -8.97
N PRO A 58 -11.54 -19.37 -9.15
CA PRO A 58 -12.21 -20.65 -8.96
C PRO A 58 -12.21 -21.12 -7.50
N LEU A 59 -13.34 -21.68 -7.05
CA LEU A 59 -13.49 -22.33 -5.74
C LEU A 59 -12.99 -21.49 -4.53
N HIS A 60 -13.32 -20.20 -4.49
CA HIS A 60 -12.87 -19.25 -3.45
C HIS A 60 -11.35 -18.94 -3.44
N SER A 61 -10.59 -19.35 -4.46
CA SER A 61 -9.12 -19.17 -4.48
C SER A 61 -8.67 -17.72 -4.63
N THR A 62 -9.54 -16.84 -5.16
CA THR A 62 -9.25 -15.41 -5.31
C THR A 62 -9.96 -14.56 -4.26
N GLU A 63 -10.57 -15.17 -3.24
CA GLU A 63 -11.27 -14.41 -2.21
C GLU A 63 -10.32 -13.54 -1.39
N VAL A 64 -10.77 -12.32 -1.14
CA VAL A 64 -10.16 -11.41 -0.17
C VAL A 64 -11.08 -11.26 1.03
N PRO A 65 -10.58 -10.82 2.19
CA PRO A 65 -11.43 -10.72 3.38
C PRO A 65 -12.67 -9.84 3.16
N SER A 66 -12.59 -8.86 2.25
CA SER A 66 -13.72 -8.02 1.87
C SER A 66 -14.81 -8.76 1.08
N THR A 67 -14.46 -9.69 0.18
CA THR A 67 -15.46 -10.52 -0.52
C THR A 67 -16.10 -11.49 0.45
N LEU A 68 -15.32 -12.09 1.35
CA LEU A 68 -15.81 -12.97 2.40
C LEU A 68 -16.80 -12.25 3.34
N MET A 69 -16.49 -11.01 3.73
CA MET A 69 -17.37 -10.17 4.55
C MET A 69 -18.74 -9.97 3.88
N ILE A 70 -18.75 -9.60 2.60
CA ILE A 70 -19.99 -9.39 1.82
C ILE A 70 -20.78 -10.70 1.69
N SER A 71 -20.10 -11.83 1.45
CA SER A 71 -20.74 -13.14 1.42
C SER A 71 -21.40 -13.50 2.75
N MET A 72 -20.77 -13.18 3.88
CA MET A 72 -21.38 -13.44 5.20
C MET A 72 -22.54 -12.51 5.54
N LEU A 73 -22.46 -11.23 5.15
CA LEU A 73 -23.51 -10.24 5.38
C LEU A 73 -24.77 -10.53 4.55
N PHE A 74 -24.62 -10.74 3.24
CA PHE A 74 -25.74 -10.75 2.31
C PHE A 74 -26.17 -12.15 1.87
N LEU A 75 -25.24 -13.08 1.63
CA LEU A 75 -25.61 -14.43 1.19
C LEU A 75 -25.99 -15.35 2.35
N ARG A 76 -25.26 -15.26 3.48
CA ARG A 76 -25.45 -16.16 4.62
C ARG A 76 -26.29 -15.54 5.75
N ASN A 77 -26.67 -14.25 5.65
CA ASN A 77 -27.39 -13.50 6.68
C ASN A 77 -26.74 -13.58 8.08
N ARG A 78 -25.42 -13.77 8.15
CA ARG A 78 -24.66 -13.86 9.41
C ARG A 78 -24.00 -12.53 9.71
N TYR A 79 -24.82 -11.53 10.02
CA TYR A 79 -24.36 -10.16 10.24
C TYR A 79 -23.27 -10.04 11.30
N GLY A 80 -23.38 -10.77 12.42
CA GLY A 80 -22.36 -10.78 13.46
C GLY A 80 -20.99 -11.21 12.96
N MET A 81 -20.91 -12.28 12.16
CA MET A 81 -19.64 -12.73 11.58
C MET A 81 -19.11 -11.74 10.53
N GLY A 82 -20.00 -11.17 9.71
CA GLY A 82 -19.63 -10.12 8.76
C GLY A 82 -19.02 -8.90 9.44
N SER A 83 -19.61 -8.43 10.54
CA SER A 83 -19.09 -7.32 11.34
C SER A 83 -17.75 -7.64 12.00
N THR A 84 -17.53 -8.87 12.48
CA THR A 84 -16.23 -9.28 13.03
C THR A 84 -15.15 -9.24 11.95
N ILE A 85 -15.43 -9.72 10.74
CA ILE A 85 -14.47 -9.67 9.62
C ILE A 85 -14.17 -8.22 9.23
N ALA A 86 -15.19 -7.33 9.23
CA ALA A 86 -15.00 -5.91 8.96
C ALA A 86 -14.04 -5.25 9.98
N LEU A 87 -14.23 -5.54 11.27
CA LEU A 87 -13.34 -5.03 12.33
C LEU A 87 -11.91 -5.58 12.19
N LEU A 88 -11.75 -6.88 11.93
CA LEU A 88 -10.44 -7.48 11.71
C LEU A 88 -9.72 -6.86 10.51
N LEU A 89 -10.45 -6.58 9.43
CA LEU A 89 -9.91 -5.86 8.26
C LEU A 89 -9.41 -4.47 8.62
N ILE A 90 -10.15 -3.70 9.42
CA ILE A 90 -9.74 -2.37 9.86
C ILE A 90 -8.46 -2.46 10.70
N VAL A 91 -8.41 -3.38 11.66
CA VAL A 91 -7.22 -3.59 12.51
C VAL A 91 -6.02 -3.99 11.67
N LEU A 92 -6.21 -4.88 10.68
CA LEU A 92 -5.16 -5.32 9.77
C LEU A 92 -4.62 -4.16 8.93
N CYS A 93 -5.50 -3.37 8.30
CA CYS A 93 -5.10 -2.19 7.52
C CYS A 93 -4.36 -1.16 8.38
N PHE A 94 -4.82 -0.92 9.61
CA PHE A 94 -4.16 0.00 10.53
C PHE A 94 -2.77 -0.53 10.94
N ALA A 95 -2.65 -1.83 11.24
CA ALA A 95 -1.37 -2.46 11.53
C ALA A 95 -0.38 -2.31 10.38
N PHE A 96 -0.80 -2.56 9.13
CA PHE A 96 0.06 -2.36 7.95
C PHE A 96 0.46 -0.89 7.76
N ALA A 97 -0.46 0.05 7.95
CA ALA A 97 -0.15 1.46 7.87
C ALA A 97 0.93 1.87 8.89
N LEU A 98 0.80 1.43 10.14
CA LEU A 98 1.79 1.68 11.19
C LEU A 98 3.15 1.00 10.89
N ILE A 99 3.14 -0.22 10.36
CA ILE A 99 4.37 -0.93 9.97
C ILE A 99 5.10 -0.15 8.87
N ILE A 100 4.40 0.29 7.84
CA ILE A 100 4.98 1.09 6.75
C ILE A 100 5.51 2.40 7.30
N GLU A 101 4.76 3.07 8.17
CA GLU A 101 5.21 4.30 8.82
C GLU A 101 6.49 4.10 9.63
N ALA A 102 6.55 3.05 10.45
CA ALA A 102 7.72 2.69 11.24
C ALA A 102 8.94 2.36 10.37
N MET A 103 8.76 1.63 9.27
CA MET A 103 9.85 1.32 8.33
C MET A 103 10.45 2.58 7.70
N PHE A 104 9.63 3.60 7.41
CA PHE A 104 10.11 4.84 6.80
C PHE A 104 10.67 5.85 7.81
N LYS A 105 10.27 5.78 9.09
CA LYS A 105 10.71 6.65 10.19
C LYS A 105 12.20 6.47 10.56
N ASN A 106 12.78 5.29 10.35
CA ASN A 106 14.17 4.96 10.72
C ASN A 106 15.28 5.68 9.91
N LYS A 107 14.95 6.70 9.11
CA LYS A 107 15.91 7.37 8.21
C LYS A 107 15.83 8.91 8.28
N GLU A 108 15.18 9.46 9.31
CA GLU A 108 15.05 10.91 9.51
C GLU A 108 15.86 11.40 10.74
N GLU A 109 16.55 10.49 11.43
CA GLU A 109 17.47 10.78 12.53
C GLU A 109 18.89 10.35 12.14
N CYS A 110 19.59 11.17 11.35
CA CYS A 110 21.05 11.18 11.19
C CYS A 110 21.46 12.54 10.59
#